data_AF-A0A165BAN7-F1
#
_entry.id   AF-A0A165BAN7-F1
#
_cell.length_a   1.000
_cell.length_b   1.000
_cell.length_c   1.000
_cell.angle_alpha   90.00
_cell.angle_beta   90.00
_cell.angle_gamma   90.00
#
_symmetry.space_group_name_H-M   'P 1'
#
loop_
_entity.id
_entity.type
_entity.pdbx_description
1 polymer ?
#
loop_
_entity_poly.entity_id
_entity_poly.type
_entity_poly.pdbx_seq_one_letter_code
_entity_poly.pdbx_strand_id
1 'polypeptide(L)'
;VALFWDYENIQVPSTPANIRVPIVQRLCQLARRYGTVDVLRLYTGVWSVKSRRSVLLREAMHEEGIEFIRCEHGGCQQVVDTRIMADVDAYTKSSSPPATIIIVAGDKDYIPTVSKLATKGFRVVVVCPKMA
;
A
#
# COMPACT_ATOMS: atom_id res chain seq x y z
N VAL A 1 -1.07 -11.27 -7.19
CA VAL A 1 -1.69 -9.98 -6.76
C VAL A 1 -0.63 -9.15 -6.06
N ALA A 2 -0.51 -7.87 -6.40
CA ALA A 2 0.40 -6.95 -5.73
C ALA A 2 -0.37 -5.83 -5.04
N LEU A 3 -0.08 -5.55 -3.77
CA LEU A 3 -0.62 -4.43 -3.02
C LEU A 3 0.51 -3.47 -2.64
N PHE A 4 0.32 -2.20 -3.01
CA PHE A 4 1.21 -1.09 -2.72
C PHE A 4 0.44 -0.06 -1.90
N TRP A 5 0.89 0.18 -0.68
CA TRP A 5 0.23 1.11 0.24
C TRP A 5 1.08 2.33 0.50
N ASP A 6 0.62 3.48 0.02
CA ASP A 6 1.11 4.78 0.43
C ASP A 6 0.57 5.11 1.83
N TYR A 7 1.37 4.75 2.84
CA TYR A 7 0.98 4.97 4.22
C TYR A 7 1.15 6.42 4.66
N GLU A 8 1.88 7.26 3.93
CA GLU A 8 1.94 8.69 4.25
C GLU A 8 0.62 9.37 3.89
N ASN A 9 0.05 9.00 2.75
CA ASN A 9 -1.22 9.53 2.29
C ASN A 9 -2.43 8.92 3.02
N ILE A 10 -2.44 7.59 3.21
CA ILE A 10 -3.53 6.88 3.90
C ILE A 10 -2.98 6.14 5.11
N GLN A 11 -2.95 6.82 6.25
CA GLN A 11 -2.62 6.20 7.52
C GLN A 11 -3.81 5.42 8.09
N VAL A 12 -3.54 4.38 8.87
CA VAL A 12 -4.57 3.79 9.72
C VAL A 12 -4.97 4.85 10.76
N PRO A 13 -6.28 5.16 10.91
CA PRO A 13 -6.74 6.17 11.85
C PRO A 13 -6.21 5.93 13.26
N SER A 14 -5.95 7.01 14.00
CA SER A 14 -5.51 6.96 15.40
C SER A 14 -6.65 6.58 16.35
N THR A 15 -7.23 5.39 16.15
CA THR A 15 -8.28 4.79 17.00
C THR A 15 -7.68 3.73 17.95
N PRO A 16 -8.46 3.23 18.94
CA PRO A 16 -8.04 2.11 19.78
C PRO A 16 -7.55 0.88 18.97
N ALA A 17 -6.59 0.13 19.53
CA ALA A 17 -5.91 -0.95 18.81
C ALA A 17 -6.86 -2.05 18.30
N ASN A 18 -7.92 -2.36 19.06
CA ASN A 18 -8.97 -3.30 18.70
C ASN A 18 -9.78 -2.88 17.46
N ILE A 19 -9.71 -1.61 17.05
CA ILE A 19 -10.33 -1.11 15.81
C ILE A 19 -9.31 -1.08 14.67
N ARG A 20 -8.06 -0.70 14.94
CA ARG A 20 -7.01 -0.53 13.91
C ARG A 20 -6.49 -1.84 13.33
N VAL A 21 -6.23 -2.84 14.18
CA VAL A 21 -5.71 -4.14 13.71
C VAL A 21 -6.65 -4.79 12.69
N PRO A 22 -7.98 -4.85 12.93
CA PRO A 22 -8.93 -5.33 11.93
C PRO A 22 -8.92 -4.58 10.59
N ILE A 23 -8.53 -3.29 10.55
CA ILE A 23 -8.43 -2.53 9.28
C ILE A 23 -7.33 -3.14 8.41
N VAL A 24 -6.15 -3.40 8.98
CA VAL A 24 -5.02 -4.02 8.28
C VAL A 24 -5.40 -5.42 7.79
N GLN A 25 -6.01 -6.22 8.66
CA GLN A 25 -6.46 -7.57 8.32
C GLN A 25 -7.47 -7.57 7.18
N ARG A 26 -8.45 -6.65 7.20
CA ARG A 26 -9.45 -6.50 6.13
C ARG A 26 -8.82 -6.07 4.81
N LEU A 27 -7.82 -5.20 4.84
CA LEU A 27 -7.09 -4.80 3.63
C LEU A 27 -6.31 -5.97 3.03
N CYS A 28 -5.65 -6.77 3.86
CA CYS A 28 -4.93 -7.96 3.40
C CYS A 28 -5.91 -9.04 2.89
N GLN A 29 -7.05 -9.23 3.56
CA GLN A 29 -8.13 -10.09 3.09
C GLN A 29 -8.70 -9.62 1.75
N LEU A 30 -8.85 -8.31 1.54
CA LEU A 30 -9.25 -7.75 0.24
C LEU A 30 -8.25 -8.18 -0.84
N ALA A 31 -6.94 -8.06 -0.61
CA ALA A 31 -5.93 -8.50 -1.57
C ALA A 31 -6.05 -10.00 -1.89
N ARG A 32 -6.21 -10.84 -0.88
CA ARG A 32 -6.37 -12.29 -1.03
C ARG A 32 -7.64 -12.68 -1.80
N ARG A 33 -8.70 -11.86 -1.77
CA ARG A 33 -9.92 -12.10 -2.58
C ARG A 33 -9.68 -11.93 -4.09
N TYR A 34 -8.65 -11.19 -4.48
CA TYR A 34 -8.28 -11.03 -5.90
C TYR A 34 -7.33 -12.14 -6.40
N GLY A 35 -6.84 -13.01 -5.51
CA GLY A 35 -5.95 -14.13 -5.82
C GLY A 35 -4.77 -14.24 -4.85
N THR A 36 -3.80 -15.09 -5.21
CA THR A 36 -2.54 -15.25 -4.45
C THR A 36 -1.79 -13.92 -4.39
N VAL A 37 -1.34 -13.53 -3.20
CA VAL A 37 -0.62 -12.27 -2.98
C VAL A 37 0.87 -12.51 -3.15
N ASP A 38 1.47 -11.86 -4.14
CA ASP A 38 2.89 -11.94 -4.47
C ASP A 38 3.68 -10.80 -3.82
N VAL A 39 3.05 -9.63 -3.72
CA VAL A 39 3.64 -8.42 -3.13
C VAL A 39 2.62 -7.80 -2.18
N LEU A 40 3.08 -7.48 -0.98
CA LEU A 40 2.30 -6.78 0.04
C LEU A 40 3.21 -5.77 0.73
N ARG A 41 3.22 -4.53 0.25
CA ARG A 41 4.18 -3.51 0.67
C ARG A 41 3.52 -2.25 1.18
N LEU A 42 4.13 -1.68 2.21
CA LEU A 42 3.75 -0.43 2.83
C LEU A 42 4.93 0.54 2.74
N TYR A 43 4.70 1.73 2.19
CA TYR A 43 5.71 2.75 1.96
C TYR A 43 5.49 3.94 2.89
N THR A 44 6.56 4.36 3.54
CA THR A 44 6.52 5.43 4.53
C THR A 44 7.92 5.98 4.79
N GLY A 45 8.08 7.28 4.98
CA GLY A 45 9.32 7.84 5.53
C GLY A 45 9.24 8.24 6.98
N VAL A 46 8.03 8.37 7.53
CA VAL A 46 7.81 8.67 8.94
C VAL A 46 7.18 7.48 9.64
N TRP A 47 7.98 6.74 10.42
CA TRP A 47 7.48 5.72 11.34
C TRP A 47 7.61 6.18 12.80
N SER A 48 6.49 6.44 13.48
CA SER A 48 6.54 6.79 14.91
C SER A 48 6.72 5.52 15.76
N VAL A 49 7.96 5.29 16.23
CA VAL A 49 8.35 4.06 16.94
C VAL A 49 7.93 4.06 18.42
N LYS A 50 7.46 5.19 18.95
CA LYS A 50 7.53 5.43 20.41
C LYS A 50 6.28 5.08 21.21
N SER A 51 5.17 4.68 20.59
CA SER A 51 3.94 4.34 21.32
C SER A 51 3.65 2.83 21.32
N ARG A 52 3.19 2.28 22.47
CA ARG A 52 2.72 0.88 22.56
C ARG A 52 1.66 0.55 21.53
N ARG A 53 0.82 1.53 21.17
CA ARG A 53 -0.17 1.40 20.09
C ARG A 53 0.52 1.21 18.74
N SER A 54 1.56 1.98 18.42
CA SER A 54 2.31 1.83 17.16
C SER A 54 3.03 0.49 17.06
N VAL A 55 3.43 -0.11 18.19
CA VAL A 55 4.04 -1.45 18.24
C VAL A 55 3.03 -2.52 17.84
N LEU A 56 1.86 -2.57 18.51
CA LEU A 56 0.82 -3.56 18.22
C LEU A 56 0.33 -3.52 16.76
N LEU A 57 0.25 -2.32 16.17
CA LEU A 57 -0.14 -2.19 14.76
C LEU A 57 0.92 -2.78 13.82
N ARG A 58 2.20 -2.61 14.16
CA ARG A 58 3.32 -3.12 13.37
C ARG A 58 3.41 -4.63 13.46
N GLU A 59 3.22 -5.18 14.65
CA GLU A 59 3.13 -6.63 14.86
C GLU A 59 2.01 -7.21 13.99
N ALA A 60 0.82 -6.64 14.04
CA ALA A 60 -0.29 -7.08 13.18
C ALA A 60 0.01 -6.95 11.67
N MET A 61 0.66 -5.88 11.24
CA MET A 61 1.08 -5.71 9.84
C MET A 61 2.12 -6.76 9.43
N HIS A 62 3.10 -7.05 10.31
CA HIS A 62 4.11 -8.07 10.08
C HIS A 62 3.50 -9.48 10.05
N GLU A 63 2.55 -9.79 10.95
CA GLU A 63 1.81 -11.04 10.97
C GLU A 63 1.00 -11.28 9.68
N GLU A 64 0.48 -10.22 9.06
CA GLU A 64 -0.18 -10.30 7.76
C GLU A 64 0.80 -10.45 6.58
N GLY A 65 2.10 -10.35 6.83
CA GLY A 65 3.16 -10.46 5.82
C GLY A 65 3.47 -9.14 5.09
N ILE A 66 3.12 -7.99 5.66
CA ILE A 66 3.40 -6.69 5.05
C ILE A 66 4.89 -6.37 5.18
N GLU A 67 5.53 -6.14 4.04
CA GLU A 67 6.89 -5.63 3.96
C GLU A 67 6.90 -4.11 4.10
N PHE A 68 7.71 -3.60 5.03
CA PHE A 68 7.87 -2.17 5.29
C PHE A 68 8.99 -1.59 4.44
N ILE A 69 8.63 -0.73 3.50
CA ILE A 69 9.56 0.01 2.66
C ILE A 69 9.79 1.38 3.26
N ARG A 70 10.98 1.57 3.82
CA ARG A 70 11.40 2.86 4.37
C ARG A 70 11.85 3.78 3.24
N CYS A 71 11.18 4.91 3.12
CA CYS A 71 11.53 5.97 2.18
C CYS A 71 12.22 7.09 2.95
N GLU A 72 13.54 7.24 2.81
CA GLU A 72 14.24 8.35 3.46
C GLU A 72 14.02 9.63 2.67
N HIS A 73 13.24 10.57 3.23
CA HIS A 73 12.87 11.78 2.49
C HIS A 73 14.08 12.67 2.18
N GLY A 74 15.09 12.75 3.03
CA GLY A 74 16.30 13.57 2.78
C GLY A 74 16.02 15.05 2.46
N GLY A 75 14.81 15.56 2.73
CA GLY A 75 14.33 16.89 2.32
C GLY A 75 13.62 16.93 0.95
N CYS A 76 13.56 15.83 0.21
CA CYS A 76 12.84 15.69 -1.05
C CYS A 76 11.35 15.36 -0.84
N GLN A 77 10.50 16.02 -1.62
CA GLN A 77 9.08 15.66 -1.75
C GLN A 77 8.92 14.45 -2.68
N GLN A 78 7.78 13.76 -2.61
CA GLN A 78 7.39 12.68 -3.56
C GLN A 78 8.30 11.44 -3.60
N VAL A 79 9.13 11.22 -2.57
CA VAL A 79 10.01 10.04 -2.49
C VAL A 79 9.19 8.74 -2.37
N VAL A 80 8.10 8.78 -1.61
CA VAL A 80 7.18 7.64 -1.45
C VAL A 80 6.50 7.31 -2.79
N ASP A 81 5.90 8.30 -3.44
CA ASP A 81 5.23 8.10 -4.73
C ASP A 81 6.17 7.54 -5.78
N THR A 82 7.35 8.15 -5.92
CA THR A 82 8.40 7.70 -6.86
C THR A 82 8.80 6.26 -6.59
N ARG A 83 8.95 5.88 -5.32
CA ARG A 83 9.32 4.52 -4.94
C ARG A 83 8.21 3.52 -5.25
N ILE A 84 6.97 3.86 -4.97
CA ILE A 84 5.82 3.02 -5.31
C ILE A 84 5.76 2.81 -6.83
N MET A 85 5.91 3.87 -7.62
CA MET A 85 5.88 3.76 -9.09
C MET A 85 6.99 2.86 -9.63
N ALA A 86 8.19 2.96 -9.07
CA ALA A 86 9.31 2.10 -9.45
C ALA A 86 9.02 0.62 -9.16
N ASP A 87 8.48 0.32 -7.99
CA ASP A 87 8.14 -1.05 -7.59
C ASP A 87 6.95 -1.62 -8.38
N VAL A 88 5.95 -0.79 -8.69
CA VAL A 88 4.83 -1.14 -9.60
C VAL A 88 5.37 -1.48 -10.99
N ASP A 89 6.25 -0.65 -11.56
CA ASP A 89 6.84 -0.91 -12.87
C ASP A 89 7.68 -2.19 -12.87
N ALA A 90 8.49 -2.41 -11.83
CA ALA A 90 9.24 -3.65 -11.64
C ALA A 90 8.34 -4.88 -11.57
N TYR A 91 7.24 -4.82 -10.82
CA TYR A 91 6.25 -5.91 -10.76
C TYR A 91 5.62 -6.17 -12.12
N THR A 92 5.29 -5.13 -12.89
CA THR A 92 4.68 -5.30 -14.22
C THR A 92 5.63 -5.85 -15.28
N LYS A 93 6.95 -5.81 -15.04
CA LYS A 93 7.96 -6.43 -15.90
C LYS A 93 8.09 -7.92 -15.63
N SER A 94 7.88 -8.36 -14.39
CA SER A 94 7.95 -9.78 -14.00
C SER A 94 6.61 -10.49 -14.01
N SER A 95 5.49 -9.76 -13.96
CA SER A 95 4.12 -10.28 -14.02
C SER A 95 3.47 -9.95 -15.36
N SER A 96 2.83 -10.94 -15.99
CA SER A 96 1.94 -10.70 -17.14
C SER A 96 0.46 -10.73 -16.72
N PRO A 97 -0.43 -10.05 -17.47
CA PRO A 97 -1.87 -10.23 -17.30
C PRO A 97 -2.31 -11.69 -17.53
N PRO A 98 -3.34 -12.19 -16.83
CA PRO A 98 -4.18 -11.48 -15.87
C PRO A 98 -3.54 -11.39 -14.49
N ALA A 99 -3.24 -10.15 -14.04
CA ALA A 99 -2.73 -9.87 -12.70
C ALA A 99 -3.44 -8.65 -12.12
N THR A 100 -3.63 -8.66 -10.79
CA THR A 100 -4.27 -7.57 -10.06
C THR A 100 -3.24 -6.74 -9.30
N ILE A 101 -3.29 -5.42 -9.49
CA ILE A 101 -2.49 -4.42 -8.79
C ILE A 101 -3.44 -3.58 -7.94
N ILE A 102 -3.19 -3.55 -6.63
CA ILE A 102 -3.96 -2.79 -5.66
C ILE A 102 -3.08 -1.62 -5.19
N ILE A 103 -3.59 -0.41 -5.34
CA ILE A 103 -2.93 0.81 -4.87
C ILE A 103 -3.78 1.41 -3.76
N VAL A 104 -3.22 1.52 -2.57
CA VAL A 104 -3.87 2.17 -1.42
C VAL A 104 -3.29 3.59 -1.33
N ALA A 105 -3.97 4.53 -1.97
CA ALA A 105 -3.58 5.93 -2.05
C ALA A 105 -4.82 6.80 -2.31
N GLY A 106 -4.78 8.04 -1.84
CA GLY A 106 -5.77 9.08 -2.07
C GLY A 106 -5.25 10.24 -2.93
N ASP A 107 -4.00 10.17 -3.39
CA ASP A 107 -3.41 11.19 -4.25
C ASP A 107 -3.77 10.98 -5.73
N LYS A 108 -4.06 12.08 -6.42
CA LYS A 108 -4.33 12.13 -7.86
C LYS A 108 -3.09 11.82 -8.70
N ASP A 109 -1.89 11.94 -8.12
CA ASP A 109 -0.62 11.69 -8.81
C ASP A 109 -0.50 10.22 -9.27
N TYR A 110 -1.31 9.31 -8.73
CA TYR A 110 -1.40 7.91 -9.18
C TYR A 110 -2.26 7.69 -10.44
N ILE A 111 -3.09 8.66 -10.85
CA ILE A 111 -4.02 8.52 -12.00
C ILE A 111 -3.30 8.11 -13.31
N PRO A 112 -2.18 8.75 -13.71
CA PRO A 112 -1.49 8.37 -14.94
C PRO A 112 -1.01 6.92 -14.92
N THR A 113 -0.53 6.44 -13.77
CA THR A 113 -0.09 5.06 -13.58
C THR A 113 -1.25 4.09 -13.69
N VAL A 114 -2.38 4.37 -13.03
CA VAL A 114 -3.60 3.55 -13.11
C VAL A 114 -4.06 3.40 -14.57
N SER A 115 -4.14 4.51 -15.31
CA SER A 115 -4.51 4.49 -16.73
C SER A 115 -3.55 3.66 -17.58
N LYS A 116 -2.23 3.80 -17.37
CA LYS A 116 -1.21 3.02 -18.09
C LYS A 116 -1.33 1.52 -17.82
N LEU A 117 -1.56 1.13 -16.57
CA LEU A 117 -1.71 -0.27 -16.16
C LEU A 117 -2.99 -0.90 -16.75
N ALA A 118 -4.10 -0.16 -16.75
CA ALA A 118 -5.34 -0.61 -17.35
C ALA A 118 -5.20 -0.86 -18.86
N THR A 119 -4.54 0.04 -19.60
CA THR A 119 -4.26 -0.15 -21.03
C THR A 119 -3.37 -1.36 -21.31
N LYS A 120 -2.49 -1.73 -20.36
CA LYS A 120 -1.66 -2.94 -20.43
C LYS A 120 -2.42 -4.23 -20.06
N GLY A 121 -3.72 -4.15 -19.74
CA GLY A 121 -4.55 -5.31 -19.40
C GLY A 121 -4.46 -5.79 -17.94
N PHE A 122 -3.80 -5.03 -17.06
CA PHE A 122 -3.82 -5.33 -15.63
C PHE A 122 -5.16 -4.92 -15.01
N ARG A 123 -5.63 -5.69 -14.03
CA ARG A 123 -6.74 -5.27 -13.18
C ARG A 123 -6.21 -4.34 -12.11
N VAL A 124 -6.62 -3.07 -12.14
CA VAL A 124 -6.19 -2.09 -11.13
C VAL A 124 -7.32 -1.84 -10.14
N VAL A 125 -7.02 -1.90 -8.85
CA VAL A 125 -7.94 -1.60 -7.76
C VAL A 125 -7.35 -0.45 -6.94
N VAL A 126 -8.09 0.64 -6.81
CA VAL A 126 -7.68 1.78 -5.97
C VAL A 126 -8.48 1.75 -4.69
N VAL A 127 -7.79 1.76 -3.55
CA VAL A 127 -8.40 1.89 -2.22
C VAL A 127 -8.08 3.28 -1.69
N CYS A 128 -9.11 4.12 -1.61
CA CYS A 128 -8.99 5.48 -1.12
C CYS A 128 -10.03 5.76 0.00
N PRO A 129 -9.82 6.79 0.83
CA PRO A 129 -10.82 7.19 1.80
C PRO A 129 -12.06 7.71 1.07
N LYS A 130 -13.25 7.44 1.62
CA LYS A 130 -14.46 8.06 1.11
C LYS A 130 -14.37 9.57 1.36
N MET A 131 -14.45 10.39 0.31
CA MET A 131 -14.60 11.83 0.47
C MET A 131 -15.88 12.10 1.28
N ALA A 132 -15.74 12.85 2.37
CA ALA A 132 -16.85 13.29 3.22
C ALA A 132 -17.65 14.41 2.54
#